data_AF-A0A3P7K3J7-F1
#
_entry.id   AF-A0A3P7K3J7-F1
#
_cell.length_a   1.000
_cell.length_b   1.000
_cell.length_c   1.000
_cell.angle_alpha   90.00
_cell.angle_beta   90.00
_cell.angle_gamma   90.00
#
_symmetry.space_group_name_H-M   'P 1'
#
loop_
_entity.id
_entity.type
_entity.pdbx_description
1 polymer ?
#
loop_
_entity_poly.entity_id
_entity_poly.type
_entity_poly.pdbx_seq_one_letter_code
_entity_poly.pdbx_strand_id
1 'polypeptide(L)'
;MGVETRRTAAGGRHKKSTPPILSHEFVIQNHGDIMSCVLMVFIVGLMFPLTASMCSVFVAPQYNETVNVTSEFGPMSLTLYRNGPADILTILFYAVAWIVVHAVIQEYILDKLQRKARLSKVKTSKFTESGHMSLFALYSACHAAYVITDFVQNYTDVKRIWLGYPEEHRWMNLNMKIFAILQVFESAFFPGFETSYITQL
;
A
#
# COMPACT_ATOMS: atom_id res chain seq x y z
N MET A 1 -65.30 -31.50 -2.44
CA MET A 1 -64.48 -31.75 -3.65
C MET A 1 -64.23 -30.39 -4.32
N GLY A 2 -63.04 -29.85 -4.52
CA GLY A 2 -61.69 -30.30 -4.23
C GLY A 2 -60.69 -29.16 -4.50
N VAL A 3 -59.57 -29.23 -3.78
CA VAL A 3 -58.18 -28.90 -4.17
C VAL A 3 -57.82 -27.45 -4.56
N GLU A 4 -56.82 -26.96 -3.82
CA GLU A 4 -56.03 -25.74 -3.95
C GLU A 4 -55.53 -25.41 -5.37
N THR A 5 -55.32 -24.13 -5.67
CA THR A 5 -54.14 -23.75 -6.46
C THR A 5 -53.59 -22.39 -6.03
N ARG A 6 -52.71 -22.45 -5.02
CA ARG A 6 -51.69 -21.43 -4.73
C ARG A 6 -50.70 -21.40 -5.92
N ARG A 7 -50.70 -20.33 -6.70
CA ARG A 7 -49.61 -19.96 -7.63
C ARG A 7 -49.26 -18.50 -7.34
N THR A 8 -48.44 -18.19 -6.34
CA THR A 8 -46.97 -18.01 -6.47
C THR A 8 -46.52 -17.57 -7.87
N ALA A 9 -46.89 -16.36 -8.28
CA ALA A 9 -46.14 -15.64 -9.29
C ALA A 9 -44.86 -15.09 -8.63
N ALA A 10 -43.80 -15.91 -8.69
CA ALA A 10 -42.47 -15.61 -8.23
C ALA A 10 -41.95 -14.32 -8.90
N GLY A 11 -41.35 -13.45 -8.09
CA GLY A 11 -40.64 -12.27 -8.55
C GLY A 11 -39.58 -12.64 -9.59
N GLY A 12 -39.53 -11.85 -10.67
CA GLY A 12 -38.52 -11.95 -11.71
C GLY A 12 -37.13 -11.97 -11.08
N ARG A 13 -36.48 -13.13 -11.16
CA ARG A 13 -35.10 -13.34 -10.76
C ARG A 13 -34.26 -12.47 -11.69
N HIS A 14 -33.84 -11.29 -11.22
CA HIS A 14 -32.89 -10.45 -11.92
C HIS A 14 -31.65 -11.31 -12.20
N LYS A 15 -31.49 -11.73 -13.45
CA LYS A 15 -30.35 -12.50 -13.90
C LYS A 15 -29.17 -11.54 -13.79
N LYS A 16 -28.32 -11.68 -12.78
CA LYS A 16 -27.07 -10.92 -12.68
C LYS A 16 -26.23 -11.30 -13.90
N SER A 17 -26.28 -10.46 -14.93
CA SER A 17 -25.40 -10.58 -16.08
C SER A 17 -23.98 -10.45 -15.56
N THR A 18 -23.10 -11.38 -15.91
CA THR A 18 -21.67 -11.20 -15.68
C THR A 18 -21.28 -9.88 -16.35
N PRO A 19 -20.65 -8.95 -15.61
CA PRO A 19 -20.28 -7.66 -16.17
C PRO A 19 -19.34 -7.88 -17.36
N PRO A 20 -19.38 -7.01 -18.39
CA PRO A 20 -18.53 -7.14 -19.56
C PRO A 20 -17.06 -7.31 -19.18
N ILE A 21 -16.35 -8.18 -19.89
CA ILE A 21 -14.91 -8.38 -19.72
C ILE A 21 -14.25 -7.04 -20.08
N LEU A 22 -13.58 -6.38 -19.12
CA LEU A 22 -13.06 -4.99 -19.15
C LEU A 22 -14.04 -3.86 -18.77
N SER A 23 -15.18 -4.15 -18.14
CA SER A 23 -15.94 -3.08 -17.48
C SER A 23 -15.20 -2.57 -16.23
N HIS A 24 -15.49 -1.34 -15.82
CA HIS A 24 -15.01 -0.76 -14.56
C HIS A 24 -15.33 -1.68 -13.35
N GLU A 25 -16.48 -2.35 -13.37
CA GLU A 25 -16.88 -3.31 -12.33
C GLU A 25 -16.03 -4.59 -12.32
N PHE A 26 -15.59 -5.07 -13.49
CA PHE A 26 -14.73 -6.26 -13.58
C PHE A 26 -13.34 -5.99 -12.98
N VAL A 27 -12.76 -4.83 -13.29
CA VAL A 27 -11.44 -4.43 -12.77
C VAL A 27 -11.51 -4.26 -11.25
N ILE A 28 -12.58 -3.65 -10.72
CA ILE A 28 -12.77 -3.50 -9.27
C ILE A 28 -12.92 -4.86 -8.59
N GLN A 29 -13.65 -5.81 -9.18
CA GLN A 29 -13.85 -7.12 -8.58
C GLN A 29 -12.57 -7.98 -8.58
N ASN A 30 -11.71 -7.84 -9.59
CA ASN A 30 -10.49 -8.64 -9.75
C ASN A 30 -9.21 -7.83 -9.46
N HIS A 31 -9.32 -6.65 -8.83
CA HIS A 31 -8.19 -5.74 -8.66
C HIS A 31 -7.02 -6.40 -7.92
N GLY A 32 -7.30 -7.22 -6.90
CA GLY A 32 -6.30 -7.97 -6.15
C GLY A 32 -5.52 -8.93 -7.06
N ASP A 33 -6.22 -9.73 -7.87
CA ASP A 33 -5.59 -10.72 -8.77
C ASP A 33 -4.82 -10.05 -9.91
N ILE A 34 -5.37 -8.98 -10.49
CA ILE A 34 -4.71 -8.22 -11.56
C ILE A 34 -3.40 -7.59 -11.05
N MET A 35 -3.46 -6.91 -9.90
CA MET A 35 -2.27 -6.27 -9.32
C MET A 35 -1.25 -7.30 -8.83
N SER A 36 -1.71 -8.46 -8.36
CA SER A 36 -0.83 -9.59 -8.01
C SER A 36 -0.13 -10.16 -9.23
N CYS A 37 -0.82 -10.25 -10.38
CA CYS A 37 -0.22 -10.65 -11.65
C CYS A 37 0.87 -9.65 -12.08
N VAL A 38 0.60 -8.34 -11.99
CA VAL A 38 1.60 -7.29 -12.26
C VAL A 38 2.81 -7.43 -11.32
N LEU A 39 2.58 -7.62 -10.03
CA LEU A 39 3.64 -7.81 -9.04
C LEU A 39 4.51 -9.04 -9.35
N MET A 40 3.89 -10.14 -9.76
CA MET A 40 4.59 -11.36 -10.15
C MET A 40 5.54 -11.12 -11.34
N VAL A 41 5.14 -10.32 -12.33
CA VAL A 41 6.01 -9.98 -13.47
C VAL A 41 7.28 -9.27 -13.01
N PHE A 42 7.19 -8.33 -12.07
CA PHE A 42 8.37 -7.67 -11.51
C PHE A 42 9.25 -8.63 -10.71
N ILE A 43 8.65 -9.52 -9.89
CA ILE A 43 9.39 -10.52 -9.12
C ILE A 43 10.18 -11.46 -10.05
N VAL A 44 9.52 -12.00 -11.07
CA VAL A 44 10.18 -12.86 -12.07
C VAL A 44 11.23 -12.07 -12.86
N GLY A 45 10.94 -10.81 -13.20
CA GLY A 45 11.89 -9.91 -13.85
C GLY A 45 13.16 -9.64 -13.04
N LEU A 46 13.09 -9.67 -11.71
CA LEU A 46 14.28 -9.58 -10.84
C LEU A 46 15.14 -10.85 -10.85
N MET A 47 14.60 -12.00 -11.26
CA MET A 47 15.35 -13.27 -11.25
C MET A 47 16.33 -13.41 -12.42
N PHE A 48 16.10 -12.71 -13.53
CA PHE A 48 17.00 -12.76 -14.69
C PHE A 48 17.93 -11.53 -14.74
N PRO A 49 19.25 -11.71 -14.92
CA PRO A 49 20.21 -10.59 -14.86
C PRO A 49 19.92 -9.43 -15.84
N LEU A 50 19.46 -9.75 -17.05
CA LEU A 50 19.16 -8.74 -18.08
C LEU A 50 17.94 -7.89 -17.73
N THR A 51 16.91 -8.48 -17.15
CA THR A 51 15.69 -7.75 -16.74
C THR A 51 15.82 -7.17 -15.33
N ALA A 52 16.68 -7.73 -14.48
CA ALA A 52 16.88 -7.28 -13.11
C ALA A 52 17.34 -5.82 -13.04
N SER A 53 18.24 -5.39 -13.94
CA SER A 53 18.66 -3.99 -14.01
C SER A 53 17.53 -3.03 -14.40
N MET A 54 16.53 -3.52 -15.13
CA MET A 54 15.34 -2.73 -15.49
C MET A 54 14.32 -2.71 -14.36
N CYS A 55 14.08 -3.86 -13.73
CA CYS A 55 13.14 -3.99 -12.62
C CYS A 55 13.65 -3.33 -11.33
N SER A 56 14.96 -3.29 -11.10
CA SER A 56 15.55 -2.70 -9.88
C SER A 56 15.25 -1.21 -9.74
N VAL A 57 15.05 -0.49 -10.85
CA VAL A 57 14.64 0.93 -10.86
C VAL A 57 13.28 1.12 -10.18
N PHE A 58 12.39 0.13 -10.31
CA PHE A 58 11.06 0.14 -9.70
C PHE A 58 11.07 -0.37 -8.26
N VAL A 59 11.92 -1.34 -7.94
CA VAL A 59 11.84 -2.04 -6.63
C VAL A 59 12.77 -1.42 -5.58
N ALA A 60 14.00 -1.06 -5.95
CA ALA A 60 14.96 -0.51 -5.00
C ALA A 60 14.73 1.00 -4.84
N PRO A 61 14.88 1.56 -3.63
CA PRO A 61 14.96 3.01 -3.45
C PRO A 61 16.12 3.60 -4.24
N GLN A 62 15.85 4.63 -5.04
CA GLN A 62 16.82 5.23 -5.96
C GLN A 62 17.74 6.24 -5.24
N TYR A 63 18.78 6.73 -5.92
CA TYR A 63 19.68 7.78 -5.40
C TYR A 63 20.37 7.41 -4.08
N ASN A 64 20.96 6.22 -4.02
CA ASN A 64 21.84 5.83 -2.93
C ASN A 64 23.23 6.44 -3.11
N GLU A 65 23.74 7.05 -2.06
CA GLU A 65 25.06 7.63 -2.01
C GLU A 65 25.77 7.10 -0.76
N THR A 66 26.93 6.48 -0.95
CA THR A 66 27.74 5.96 0.15
C THR A 66 28.66 7.05 0.66
N VAL A 67 28.41 7.53 1.87
CA VAL A 67 29.28 8.50 2.55
C VAL A 67 30.21 7.72 3.47
N ASN A 68 31.51 7.83 3.23
CA ASN A 68 32.53 7.25 4.10
C ASN A 68 32.73 8.17 5.30
N VAL A 69 32.23 7.76 6.46
CA VAL A 69 32.40 8.45 7.74
C VAL A 69 33.50 7.76 8.52
N THR A 70 34.58 8.48 8.83
CA THR A 70 35.59 7.98 9.77
C THR A 70 35.04 8.07 11.19
N SER A 71 34.61 6.94 11.74
CA SER A 71 34.21 6.82 13.15
C SER A 71 35.42 6.47 14.02
N GLU A 72 35.30 6.60 15.35
CA GLU A 72 36.37 6.21 16.28
C GLU A 72 36.75 4.71 16.20
N PHE A 73 35.90 3.89 15.56
CA PHE A 73 36.10 2.46 15.35
C PHE A 73 36.58 2.10 13.94
N GLY A 74 36.92 3.10 13.11
CA GLY A 74 37.40 2.92 11.73
C GLY A 74 36.50 3.55 10.66
N PRO A 75 36.85 3.42 9.37
CA PRO A 75 36.05 3.93 8.27
C PRO A 75 34.74 3.13 8.14
N MET A 76 33.61 3.81 8.35
CA MET A 76 32.26 3.28 8.18
C MET A 76 31.65 3.88 6.92
N SER A 77 31.17 3.05 5.99
CA SER A 77 30.39 3.51 4.84
C SER A 77 28.91 3.55 5.20
N LEU A 78 28.34 4.75 5.30
CA LEU A 78 26.91 4.94 5.52
C LEU A 78 26.22 5.13 4.16
N THR A 79 25.23 4.30 3.85
CA THR A 79 24.42 4.47 2.64
C THR A 79 23.27 5.41 2.94
N LEU A 80 23.32 6.62 2.40
CA LEU A 80 22.30 7.64 2.52
C LEU A 80 21.54 7.76 1.20
N TYR A 81 20.29 8.23 1.28
CA TYR A 81 19.44 8.38 0.11
C TYR A 81 19.03 9.83 -0.09
N ARG A 82 18.89 10.23 -1.35
CA ARG A 82 18.33 11.53 -1.77
C ARG A 82 16.99 11.36 -2.48
N ASN A 83 16.26 12.46 -2.61
CA ASN A 83 15.04 12.51 -3.41
C ASN A 83 15.34 12.88 -4.86
N GLY A 84 14.68 12.21 -5.80
CA GLY A 84 14.74 12.59 -7.20
C GLY A 84 13.59 12.02 -8.03
N PRO A 85 13.48 12.40 -9.31
CA PRO A 85 12.33 12.04 -10.15
C PRO A 85 12.17 10.53 -10.37
N ALA A 86 13.25 9.74 -10.32
CA ALA A 86 13.14 8.29 -10.45
C ALA A 86 12.39 7.62 -9.28
N ASP A 87 12.27 8.30 -8.12
CA ASP A 87 11.47 7.81 -7.00
C ASP A 87 9.98 7.68 -7.38
N ILE A 88 9.49 8.36 -8.42
CA ILE A 88 8.12 8.19 -8.94
C ILE A 88 7.87 6.74 -9.39
N LEU A 89 8.86 6.13 -10.06
CA LEU A 89 8.75 4.74 -10.52
C LEU A 89 8.70 3.78 -9.33
N THR A 90 9.49 4.08 -8.30
CA THR A 90 9.49 3.33 -7.05
C THR A 90 8.16 3.49 -6.31
N ILE A 91 7.64 4.71 -6.18
CA ILE A 91 6.32 4.99 -5.59
C ILE A 91 5.22 4.21 -6.31
N LEU A 92 5.25 4.15 -7.65
CA LEU A 92 4.28 3.37 -8.43
C LEU A 92 4.35 1.87 -8.15
N PHE A 93 5.55 1.30 -8.03
CA PHE A 93 5.72 -0.11 -7.68
C PHE A 93 5.20 -0.41 -6.28
N TYR A 94 5.58 0.41 -5.30
CA TYR A 94 5.08 0.28 -3.92
C TYR A 94 3.55 0.48 -3.86
N ALA A 95 2.96 1.32 -4.71
CA ALA A 95 1.52 1.45 -4.84
C ALA A 95 0.85 0.14 -5.29
N VAL A 96 1.39 -0.54 -6.31
CA VAL A 96 0.89 -1.85 -6.77
C VAL A 96 1.00 -2.89 -5.66
N ALA A 97 2.17 -2.99 -5.02
CA ALA A 97 2.39 -3.93 -3.92
C ALA A 97 1.40 -3.67 -2.76
N TRP A 98 1.14 -2.40 -2.45
CA TRP A 98 0.23 -2.02 -1.38
C TRP A 98 -1.25 -2.29 -1.72
N ILE A 99 -1.67 -2.12 -2.98
CA ILE A 99 -3.01 -2.53 -3.43
C ILE A 99 -3.22 -4.03 -3.22
N VAL A 100 -2.21 -4.86 -3.51
CA VAL A 100 -2.26 -6.31 -3.24
C VAL A 100 -2.41 -6.58 -1.74
N VAL A 101 -1.63 -5.91 -0.89
CA VAL A 101 -1.74 -6.04 0.58
C VAL A 101 -3.14 -5.65 1.06
N HIS A 102 -3.73 -4.55 0.57
CA HIS A 102 -5.10 -4.15 0.91
C HIS A 102 -6.13 -5.19 0.48
N ALA A 103 -6.00 -5.76 -0.72
CA ALA A 103 -6.89 -6.81 -1.20
C ALA A 103 -6.84 -8.04 -0.28
N VAL A 104 -5.64 -8.46 0.14
CA VAL A 104 -5.44 -9.57 1.09
C VAL A 104 -6.04 -9.23 2.46
N ILE A 105 -5.77 -8.05 3.01
CA ILE A 105 -6.35 -7.62 4.29
C ILE A 105 -7.88 -7.63 4.23
N GLN A 106 -8.45 -7.17 3.13
CA GLN A 106 -9.90 -7.17 2.93
C GLN A 106 -10.46 -8.59 2.96
N GLU A 107 -9.93 -9.49 2.14
CA GLU A 107 -10.43 -10.87 2.02
C GLU A 107 -10.25 -11.70 3.31
N TYR A 108 -9.08 -11.58 3.95
CA TYR A 108 -8.70 -12.45 5.07
C TYR A 108 -9.11 -11.91 6.43
N ILE A 109 -9.09 -10.60 6.63
CA ILE A 109 -9.35 -9.97 7.93
C ILE A 109 -10.75 -9.36 7.92
N LEU A 110 -11.00 -8.35 7.09
CA LEU A 110 -12.23 -7.57 7.15
C LEU A 110 -13.46 -8.42 6.81
N ASP A 111 -13.43 -9.18 5.72
CA ASP A 111 -14.55 -10.04 5.32
C ASP A 111 -14.81 -11.16 6.34
N LYS A 112 -13.78 -11.64 7.04
CA LYS A 112 -13.97 -12.60 8.15
C LYS A 112 -14.63 -11.96 9.35
N LEU A 113 -14.21 -10.75 9.73
CA LEU A 113 -14.80 -10.01 10.85
C LEU A 113 -16.26 -9.65 10.56
N GLN A 114 -16.57 -9.19 9.35
CA GLN A 114 -17.94 -8.91 8.92
C GLN A 114 -18.85 -10.14 9.00
N ARG A 115 -18.40 -11.28 8.45
CA ARG A 115 -19.15 -12.55 8.49
C ARG A 115 -19.41 -13.00 9.93
N LYS A 116 -18.46 -12.76 10.83
CA LYS A 116 -18.60 -13.07 12.26
C LYS A 116 -19.55 -12.10 12.98
N ALA A 117 -19.51 -10.83 12.64
CA ALA A 117 -20.28 -9.76 13.30
C ALA A 117 -21.74 -9.62 12.82
N ARG A 118 -22.15 -10.31 11.74
CA ARG A 118 -23.52 -10.29 11.17
C ARG A 118 -24.10 -8.87 11.01
N LEU A 119 -23.28 -7.93 10.54
CA LEU A 119 -23.67 -6.53 10.38
C LEU A 119 -24.65 -6.34 9.20
N SER A 120 -25.50 -5.31 9.29
CA SER A 120 -26.35 -4.88 8.17
C SER A 120 -25.49 -4.21 7.09
N LYS A 121 -25.94 -4.23 5.82
CA LYS A 121 -25.16 -3.69 4.68
C LYS A 121 -24.58 -2.30 4.91
N VAL A 122 -25.37 -1.38 5.49
CA VAL A 122 -24.94 0.00 5.80
C VAL A 122 -23.82 0.03 6.85
N LYS A 123 -23.92 -0.81 7.89
CA LYS A 123 -22.90 -0.92 8.94
C LYS A 123 -21.63 -1.62 8.45
N THR A 124 -21.78 -2.59 7.55
CA THR A 124 -20.67 -3.30 6.92
C THR A 124 -19.81 -2.36 6.09
N SER A 125 -20.43 -1.55 5.23
CA SER A 125 -19.71 -0.58 4.39
C SER A 125 -18.87 0.39 5.24
N LYS A 126 -19.47 0.99 6.28
CA LYS A 126 -18.76 1.88 7.22
C LYS A 126 -17.70 1.19 8.07
N PHE A 127 -17.90 -0.09 8.41
CA PHE A 127 -16.91 -0.87 9.13
C PHE A 127 -15.68 -1.18 8.24
N THR A 128 -15.87 -1.45 6.95
CA THR A 128 -14.77 -1.70 6.02
C THR A 128 -13.92 -0.46 5.81
N GLU A 129 -14.55 0.69 5.59
CA GLU A 129 -13.90 2.01 5.48
C GLU A 129 -13.07 2.29 6.74
N SER A 130 -13.70 2.23 7.91
CA SER A 130 -12.99 2.43 9.18
C SER A 130 -11.91 1.37 9.45
N GLY A 131 -12.10 0.14 8.97
CA GLY A 131 -11.16 -0.96 9.11
C GLY A 131 -9.87 -0.74 8.34
N HIS A 132 -9.96 -0.38 7.06
CA HIS A 132 -8.79 -0.03 6.25
C HIS A 132 -8.07 1.18 6.82
N MET A 133 -8.81 2.21 7.23
CA MET A 133 -8.22 3.41 7.83
C MET A 133 -7.50 3.16 9.15
N SER A 134 -8.08 2.37 10.04
CA SER A 134 -7.48 2.08 11.34
C SER A 134 -6.23 1.20 11.23
N LEU A 135 -6.23 0.20 10.33
CA LEU A 135 -5.05 -0.65 10.07
C LEU A 135 -3.91 0.18 9.49
N PHE A 136 -4.22 1.07 8.56
CA PHE A 136 -3.23 1.96 7.96
C PHE A 136 -2.65 2.92 9.00
N ALA A 137 -3.51 3.58 9.78
CA ALA A 137 -3.07 4.51 10.82
C ALA A 137 -2.19 3.83 11.87
N LEU A 138 -2.51 2.60 12.26
CA LEU A 138 -1.69 1.82 13.17
C LEU A 138 -0.31 1.49 12.57
N TYR A 139 -0.27 1.04 11.31
CA TYR A 139 0.98 0.78 10.61
C TYR A 139 1.87 2.02 10.53
N SER A 140 1.29 3.16 10.09
CA SER A 140 2.02 4.43 9.97
C SER A 140 2.53 4.91 11.34
N ALA A 141 1.71 4.83 12.40
CA ALA A 141 2.12 5.19 13.75
C ALA A 141 3.29 4.33 14.27
N CYS A 142 3.23 3.00 14.05
CA CYS A 142 4.31 2.10 14.43
C CYS A 142 5.61 2.37 13.64
N HIS A 143 5.51 2.60 12.32
CA HIS A 143 6.66 2.90 11.49
C HIS A 143 7.29 4.25 11.85
N ALA A 144 6.46 5.27 12.09
CA ALA A 144 6.90 6.58 12.54
C ALA A 144 7.63 6.49 13.90
N ALA A 145 7.08 5.73 14.86
CA ALA A 145 7.73 5.51 16.14
C ALA A 145 9.10 4.82 16.00
N TYR A 146 9.21 3.85 15.08
CA TYR A 146 10.48 3.18 14.77
C TYR A 146 11.52 4.17 14.19
N VAL A 147 11.12 4.98 13.21
CA VAL A 147 11.98 6.01 12.59
C VAL A 147 12.43 7.05 13.62
N ILE A 148 11.54 7.51 14.49
CA ILE A 148 11.89 8.47 15.56
C ILE A 148 12.88 7.85 16.53
N THR A 149 12.68 6.59 16.91
CA THR A 149 13.61 5.88 17.82
C THR A 149 14.99 5.73 17.19
N ASP A 150 15.05 5.32 15.92
CA ASP A 150 16.29 5.23 15.14
C ASP A 150 16.98 6.60 15.05
N PHE A 151 16.23 7.66 14.81
CA PHE A 151 16.76 9.02 14.76
C PHE A 151 17.32 9.48 16.11
N VAL A 152 16.59 9.28 17.21
CA VAL A 152 17.02 9.68 18.56
C VAL A 152 18.26 8.91 19.02
N GLN A 153 18.36 7.62 18.67
CA GLN A 153 19.50 6.78 19.03
C GLN A 153 20.76 7.13 18.24
N ASN A 154 20.63 7.45 16.95
CA ASN A 154 21.76 7.74 16.07
C ASN A 154 22.17 9.22 16.04
N TYR A 155 21.25 10.14 16.35
CA TYR A 155 21.45 11.58 16.31
C TYR A 155 21.07 12.20 17.66
N THR A 156 22.01 12.16 18.60
CA THR A 156 21.83 12.63 19.99
C THR A 156 21.71 14.16 20.11
N ASP A 157 22.19 14.92 19.13
CA ASP A 157 22.12 16.38 19.13
C ASP A 157 20.85 16.90 18.45
N VAL A 158 19.80 17.15 19.25
CA VAL A 158 18.55 17.82 18.84
C VAL A 158 18.81 19.17 18.14
N LYS A 159 19.94 19.82 18.42
CA LYS A 159 20.35 21.07 17.75
C LYS A 159 20.66 20.86 16.26
N ARG A 160 21.10 19.67 15.84
CA ARG A 160 21.36 19.34 14.42
C ARG A 160 20.10 19.26 13.56
N ILE A 161 18.91 19.27 14.18
CA ILE A 161 17.62 19.39 13.47
C ILE A 161 17.52 20.75 12.76
N TRP A 162 18.29 21.76 13.15
CA TRP A 162 18.25 23.10 12.54
C TRP A 162 19.59 23.55 11.95
N LEU A 163 20.70 22.98 12.41
CA LEU A 163 22.04 23.24 11.86
C LEU A 163 22.24 22.48 10.54
N GLY A 164 22.75 23.16 9.50
CA GLY A 164 23.05 22.55 8.20
C GLY A 164 21.85 22.43 7.25
N TYR A 165 20.72 23.04 7.57
CA TYR A 165 19.57 23.15 6.66
C TYR A 165 19.90 24.07 5.47
N PRO A 166 19.58 23.70 4.22
CA PRO A 166 18.92 22.47 3.78
C PRO A 166 19.86 21.34 3.32
N GLU A 167 21.17 21.60 3.19
CA GLU A 167 22.14 20.70 2.55
C GLU A 167 22.28 19.34 3.27
N GLU A 168 22.38 19.33 4.60
CA GLU A 168 22.52 18.09 5.40
C GLU A 168 21.18 17.35 5.60
N HIS A 169 20.06 18.05 5.41
CA HIS A 169 18.71 17.53 5.61
C HIS A 169 18.14 16.81 4.38
N ARG A 170 18.82 16.91 3.24
CA ARG A 170 18.46 16.17 2.02
C ARG A 170 18.85 14.71 2.06
N TRP A 171 19.66 14.32 3.04
CA TRP A 171 20.14 12.95 3.20
C TRP A 171 19.28 12.23 4.23
N MET A 172 18.77 11.06 3.85
CA MET A 172 17.94 10.24 4.73
C MET A 172 18.41 8.78 4.75
N ASN A 173 18.24 8.14 5.91
CA ASN A 173 18.45 6.70 6.05
C ASN A 173 17.40 5.94 5.25
N LEU A 174 17.70 4.67 4.92
CA LEU A 174 16.80 3.79 4.18
C LEU A 174 15.39 3.73 4.79
N ASN A 175 15.29 3.56 6.11
CA ASN A 175 14.00 3.46 6.82
C ASN A 175 13.17 4.75 6.68
N MET A 176 13.81 5.90 6.80
CA MET A 176 13.17 7.20 6.61
C MET A 176 12.71 7.39 5.16
N LYS A 177 13.49 6.91 4.18
CA LYS A 177 13.10 6.95 2.76
C LYS A 177 11.89 6.09 2.45
N ILE A 178 11.88 4.86 2.94
CA ILE A 178 10.74 3.95 2.76
C ILE A 178 9.50 4.53 3.45
N PHE A 179 9.64 5.08 4.65
CA PHE A 179 8.54 5.76 5.35
C PHE A 179 7.97 6.92 4.52
N ALA A 180 8.83 7.79 3.99
CA ALA A 180 8.41 8.91 3.17
C ALA A 180 7.68 8.48 1.88
N ILE A 181 8.18 7.45 1.19
CA ILE A 181 7.55 6.87 -0.01
C ILE A 181 6.15 6.34 0.31
N LEU A 182 6.01 5.60 1.41
CA LEU A 182 4.72 5.05 1.84
C LEU A 182 3.73 6.14 2.25
N GLN A 183 4.19 7.20 2.91
CA GLN A 183 3.36 8.34 3.32
C GLN A 183 2.87 9.18 2.13
N VAL A 184 3.71 9.39 1.12
CA VAL A 184 3.31 10.08 -0.12
C VAL A 184 2.25 9.27 -0.87
N PHE A 185 2.44 7.96 -0.96
CA PHE A 185 1.42 7.08 -1.54
C PHE A 185 0.08 7.18 -0.80
N GLU A 186 0.08 7.10 0.54
CA GLU A 186 -1.13 7.21 1.35
C GLU A 186 -1.86 8.52 1.06
N SER A 187 -1.18 9.65 1.24
CA SER A 187 -1.79 10.97 1.09
C SER A 187 -2.34 11.22 -0.33
N ALA A 188 -1.67 10.71 -1.36
CA ALA A 188 -2.06 10.94 -2.75
C ALA A 188 -3.12 9.97 -3.27
N PHE A 189 -3.05 8.69 -2.88
CA PHE A 189 -3.82 7.62 -3.52
C PHE A 189 -5.02 7.14 -2.69
N PHE A 190 -4.90 7.22 -1.37
CA PHE A 190 -5.90 6.68 -0.46
C PHE A 190 -7.29 7.36 -0.58
N PRO A 191 -7.40 8.71 -0.67
CA PRO A 191 -8.72 9.37 -0.75
C PRO A 191 -9.53 8.99 -1.99
N GLY A 192 -8.86 8.76 -3.13
CA GLY A 192 -9.51 8.44 -4.41
C GLY A 192 -9.89 6.96 -4.56
N PHE A 193 -9.08 6.06 -4.00
CA PHE A 193 -9.35 4.63 -4.05
C PHE A 193 -10.55 4.27 -3.16
N GLU A 194 -10.58 4.72 -1.90
CA GLU A 194 -11.66 4.36 -0.98
C GLU A 194 -13.04 4.84 -1.44
N THR A 195 -13.12 6.08 -1.94
CA THR A 195 -14.38 6.66 -2.42
C THR A 195 -15.01 5.82 -3.54
N SER A 196 -14.18 5.24 -4.42
CA SER A 196 -14.61 4.46 -5.59
C SER A 196 -15.01 3.03 -5.25
N TYR A 197 -14.36 2.41 -4.26
CA TYR A 197 -14.68 1.05 -3.82
C TYR A 197 -15.91 1.03 -2.89
N ILE A 198 -16.07 2.03 -2.03
CA ILE A 198 -17.16 2.10 -1.05
C ILE A 198 -18.51 2.41 -1.71
N THR A 199 -18.56 3.21 -2.78
CA THR A 199 -19.83 3.49 -3.49
C THR A 199 -20.39 2.29 -4.23
N GLN A 200 -19.60 1.24 -4.43
CA GLN A 200 -19.96 0.04 -5.22
C GLN A 200 -20.28 -1.19 -4.35
N LEU A 201 -20.13 -1.11 -3.02
CA LEU A 201 -20.43 -2.17 -2.03
C LEU A 201 -21.73 -1.86 -1.24
#